data_AF-A0A0F9N333-F1
#
_entry.id   AF-A0A0F9N333-F1
#
_cell.length_a   1.000
_cell.length_b   1.000
_cell.length_c   1.000
_cell.angle_alpha   90.00
_cell.angle_beta   90.00
_cell.angle_gamma   90.00
#
_symmetry.space_group_name_H-M   'P 1'
#
loop_
_entity.id
_entity.type
_entity.pdbx_description
1 polymer ?
#
loop_
_entity_poly.entity_id
_entity_poly.type
_entity_poly.pdbx_seq_one_letter_code
_entity_poly.pdbx_strand_id
1 'polypeptide(L)'
;MATSLTDLVNMALDLLGVGQITTLGTDGTAQDGFMNRNHLRLIKAVQRQHPFNRIVTRKVLDYVPGTLTLSSTAVGTGVTATSSVAFFTERDVGALLKELGTGATGVAEITAYTSPTVVTVENTTAWNGTSPIAQNSWHLKPQGNDFAYGYVLPSDLLLFNHLDDEEAQWAIEGDRVLTTYSDAVAHYARYLATPDDWDQLLLDAIVAKLAAEAAWPLTKNQKLQADMQNLYGRKVAEAMGVSDSEKQRQTKYAATVLKDVR
;
A
#
# COMPACT_ATOMS: atom_id res chain seq x y z
N MET A 1 4.80 -17.19 -20.11
CA MET A 1 4.45 -16.25 -19.02
C MET A 1 3.00 -16.48 -18.68
N ALA A 2 2.66 -16.65 -17.42
CA ALA A 2 1.28 -16.89 -17.02
C ALA A 2 0.47 -15.61 -17.27
N THR A 3 -0.35 -15.63 -18.30
CA THR A 3 -1.15 -14.49 -18.74
C THR A 3 -2.34 -14.21 -17.81
N SER A 4 -2.65 -15.12 -16.88
CA SER A 4 -3.79 -14.99 -15.96
C SER A 4 -3.53 -15.64 -14.59
N LEU A 5 -4.34 -15.26 -13.59
CA LEU A 5 -4.35 -15.93 -12.28
C LEU A 5 -4.73 -17.42 -12.39
N THR A 6 -5.56 -17.78 -13.36
CA THR A 6 -5.91 -19.19 -13.64
C THR A 6 -4.68 -19.96 -14.11
N ASP A 7 -3.88 -19.40 -15.02
CA ASP A 7 -2.64 -20.02 -15.50
C ASP A 7 -1.63 -20.20 -14.36
N LEU A 8 -1.51 -19.20 -13.48
CA LEU A 8 -0.70 -19.27 -12.27
C LEU A 8 -1.12 -20.43 -11.36
N VAL A 9 -2.41 -20.57 -11.12
CA VAL A 9 -2.97 -21.65 -10.30
C VAL A 9 -2.73 -23.00 -10.97
N ASN A 10 -2.92 -23.11 -12.28
CA ASN A 10 -2.68 -24.34 -13.02
C ASN A 10 -1.21 -24.78 -12.95
N MET A 11 -0.24 -23.87 -13.05
CA MET A 11 1.17 -24.21 -12.81
C MET A 11 1.41 -24.81 -11.42
N ALA A 12 0.74 -24.29 -10.38
CA ALA A 12 0.85 -24.84 -9.04
C ALA A 12 0.18 -26.22 -8.91
N LEU A 13 -0.94 -26.45 -9.61
CA LEU A 13 -1.62 -27.75 -9.64
C LEU A 13 -0.81 -28.81 -10.40
N ASP A 14 -0.12 -28.40 -11.47
CA ASP A 14 0.77 -29.27 -12.25
C ASP A 14 1.93 -29.79 -11.39
N LEU A 15 2.50 -28.97 -10.49
CA LEU A 15 3.52 -29.41 -9.52
C LEU A 15 3.01 -30.49 -8.56
N LEU A 16 1.70 -30.53 -8.31
CA LEU A 16 1.06 -31.53 -7.45
C LEU A 16 0.59 -32.77 -8.23
N GLY A 17 0.61 -32.73 -9.56
CA GLY A 17 0.03 -33.78 -10.41
C GLY A 17 -1.49 -33.87 -10.30
N VAL A 18 -2.17 -32.78 -9.95
CA VAL A 18 -3.64 -32.71 -9.85
C VAL A 18 -4.21 -32.09 -11.13
N GLY A 19 -5.43 -32.46 -11.49
CA GLY A 19 -6.11 -31.90 -12.67
C GLY A 19 -6.23 -30.37 -12.63
N GLN A 20 -6.02 -29.75 -13.78
CA GLN A 20 -6.12 -28.31 -13.99
C GLN A 20 -7.57 -27.81 -13.86
N ILE A 21 -7.71 -26.49 -13.74
CA ILE A 21 -8.98 -25.77 -13.76
C ILE A 21 -9.09 -24.92 -15.03
N THR A 22 -10.32 -24.69 -15.47
CA THR A 22 -10.67 -23.87 -16.64
C THR A 22 -10.78 -22.41 -16.25
N THR A 23 -11.42 -22.10 -15.12
CA THR A 23 -11.53 -20.74 -14.61
C THR A 23 -11.58 -20.73 -13.08
N LEU A 24 -10.79 -19.84 -12.48
CA LEU A 24 -10.73 -19.71 -11.04
C LEU A 24 -12.08 -19.25 -10.46
N GLY A 25 -12.65 -20.07 -9.58
CA GLY A 25 -13.88 -19.85 -8.84
C GLY A 25 -15.14 -20.41 -9.47
N THR A 26 -15.06 -21.06 -10.64
CA THR A 26 -16.26 -21.50 -11.40
C THR A 26 -16.37 -23.00 -11.58
N ASP A 27 -15.27 -23.74 -11.48
CA ASP A 27 -15.21 -25.14 -11.86
C ASP A 27 -15.86 -26.06 -10.82
N GLY A 28 -16.05 -25.59 -9.58
CA GLY A 28 -16.74 -26.33 -8.52
C GLY A 28 -15.98 -27.57 -8.02
N THR A 29 -14.73 -27.75 -8.46
CA THR A 29 -13.85 -28.83 -8.03
C THR A 29 -13.18 -28.51 -6.68
N ALA A 30 -12.61 -29.53 -6.03
CA ALA A 30 -11.91 -29.33 -4.76
C ALA A 30 -10.69 -28.41 -4.92
N GLN A 31 -9.92 -28.58 -6.00
CA GLN A 31 -8.78 -27.72 -6.34
C GLN A 31 -9.21 -26.27 -6.58
N ASP A 32 -10.28 -26.06 -7.33
CA ASP A 32 -10.81 -24.73 -7.61
C ASP A 32 -11.26 -24.02 -6.33
N GLY A 33 -12.10 -24.69 -5.53
CA GLY A 33 -12.58 -24.14 -4.28
C GLY A 33 -11.47 -23.79 -3.30
N PHE A 34 -10.43 -24.63 -3.19
CA PHE A 34 -9.28 -24.33 -2.33
C PHE A 34 -8.49 -23.11 -2.84
N MET A 35 -8.15 -23.09 -4.12
CA MET A 35 -7.33 -22.04 -4.73
C MET A 35 -8.07 -20.70 -4.73
N ASN A 36 -9.35 -20.67 -5.10
CA ASN A 36 -10.16 -19.45 -5.08
C ASN A 36 -10.18 -18.80 -3.69
N ARG A 37 -10.33 -19.59 -2.63
CA ARG A 37 -10.35 -19.06 -1.24
C ARG A 37 -8.98 -18.60 -0.73
N ASN A 38 -7.88 -19.15 -1.23
CA ASN A 38 -6.56 -18.98 -0.61
C ASN A 38 -5.55 -18.19 -1.45
N HIS A 39 -5.66 -18.18 -2.79
CA HIS A 39 -4.63 -17.64 -3.67
C HIS A 39 -4.23 -16.21 -3.27
N LEU A 40 -5.20 -15.32 -3.05
CA LEU A 40 -4.93 -13.93 -2.71
C LEU A 40 -4.14 -13.79 -1.41
N ARG A 41 -4.52 -14.53 -0.36
CA ARG A 41 -3.83 -14.51 0.93
C ARG A 41 -2.40 -15.05 0.80
N LEU A 42 -2.21 -16.10 0.00
CA LEU A 42 -0.91 -16.73 -0.19
C LEU A 42 0.03 -15.87 -1.04
N ILE A 43 -0.46 -15.28 -2.12
CA ILE A 43 0.29 -14.32 -2.94
C ILE A 43 0.72 -13.12 -2.09
N LYS A 44 -0.21 -12.50 -1.35
CA LYS A 44 0.10 -11.39 -0.45
C LYS A 44 1.08 -11.78 0.65
N ALA A 45 1.02 -13.01 1.16
CA ALA A 45 1.97 -13.48 2.16
C ALA A 45 3.40 -13.54 1.61
N VAL A 46 3.60 -14.09 0.40
CA VAL A 46 4.92 -14.15 -0.24
C VAL A 46 5.46 -12.75 -0.52
N GLN A 47 4.65 -11.89 -1.14
CA GLN A 47 5.06 -10.52 -1.47
C GLN A 47 5.32 -9.70 -0.19
N ARG A 48 4.61 -9.93 0.91
CA ARG A 48 4.81 -9.18 2.16
C ARG A 48 6.02 -9.66 2.96
N GLN A 49 6.31 -10.97 2.96
CA GLN A 49 7.37 -11.55 3.79
C GLN A 49 8.78 -11.29 3.25
N HIS A 50 8.88 -10.97 1.96
CA HIS A 50 10.17 -10.90 1.26
C HIS A 50 10.26 -9.59 0.46
N PRO A 51 11.33 -8.79 0.65
CA PRO A 51 11.48 -7.49 -0.01
C PRO A 51 12.07 -7.66 -1.43
N PHE A 52 11.31 -8.30 -2.32
CA PHE A 52 11.69 -8.45 -3.73
C PHE A 52 11.81 -7.08 -4.39
N ASN A 53 12.84 -6.85 -5.18
CA ASN A 53 13.06 -5.55 -5.84
C ASN A 53 11.86 -5.11 -6.66
N ARG A 54 11.21 -6.05 -7.35
CA ARG A 54 10.10 -5.78 -8.25
C ARG A 54 8.87 -5.17 -7.57
N ILE A 55 8.67 -5.46 -6.28
CA ILE A 55 7.54 -4.94 -5.50
C ILE A 55 7.91 -3.73 -4.66
N VAL A 56 9.20 -3.42 -4.51
CA VAL A 56 9.62 -2.20 -3.81
C VAL A 56 9.40 -1.01 -4.73
N THR A 57 8.72 0.01 -4.21
CA THR A 57 8.42 1.23 -4.95
C THR A 57 8.70 2.47 -4.11
N ARG A 58 8.86 3.60 -4.80
CA ARG A 58 9.01 4.93 -4.25
C ARG A 58 7.85 5.78 -4.76
N LYS A 59 7.05 6.37 -3.86
CA LYS A 59 5.88 7.19 -4.23
C LYS A 59 5.81 8.45 -3.35
N VAL A 60 5.54 9.59 -3.97
CA VAL A 60 5.12 10.80 -3.24
C VAL A 60 3.74 10.51 -2.63
N LEU A 61 3.60 10.72 -1.33
CA LEU A 61 2.34 10.47 -0.65
C LEU A 61 1.35 11.61 -0.86
N ASP A 62 0.08 11.25 -0.97
CA ASP A 62 -1.01 12.21 -1.03
C ASP A 62 -1.39 12.64 0.40
N TYR A 63 -1.56 13.95 0.64
CA TYR A 63 -2.02 14.44 1.95
C TYR A 63 -3.42 13.91 2.26
N VAL A 64 -4.27 13.90 1.23
CA VAL A 64 -5.70 13.58 1.34
C VAL A 64 -6.17 12.88 0.06
N PRO A 65 -7.17 11.99 0.14
CA PRO A 65 -7.59 11.21 -1.02
C PRO A 65 -8.67 11.92 -1.87
N GLY A 66 -9.10 13.13 -1.52
CA GLY A 66 -10.20 13.83 -2.21
C GLY A 66 -10.31 15.32 -1.92
N THR A 67 -11.38 15.93 -2.41
CA THR A 67 -11.68 17.36 -2.25
C THR A 67 -12.39 17.65 -0.93
N LEU A 68 -12.22 18.85 -0.38
CA LEU A 68 -12.91 19.31 0.83
C LEU A 68 -13.95 20.37 0.50
N THR A 69 -15.20 20.12 0.86
CA THR A 69 -16.29 21.11 0.79
C THR A 69 -16.57 21.64 2.18
N LEU A 70 -16.43 22.95 2.38
CA LEU A 70 -16.85 23.62 3.60
C LEU A 70 -18.20 24.30 3.35
N SER A 71 -19.13 24.18 4.31
CA SER A 71 -20.41 24.89 4.28
C SER A 71 -20.27 26.41 4.46
N SER A 72 -19.14 26.86 5.01
CA SER A 72 -18.73 28.27 5.08
C SER A 72 -17.21 28.34 5.12
N THR A 73 -16.62 29.32 4.43
CA THR A 73 -15.17 29.61 4.45
C THR A 73 -14.80 30.70 5.45
N ALA A 74 -15.78 31.38 6.06
CA ALA A 74 -15.54 32.40 7.07
C ALA A 74 -15.20 31.79 8.43
N VAL A 75 -14.58 32.59 9.31
CA VAL A 75 -14.38 32.25 10.72
C VAL A 75 -15.73 32.00 11.39
N GLY A 76 -15.85 30.92 12.16
CA GLY A 76 -17.09 30.57 12.84
C GLY A 76 -17.17 29.12 13.28
N THR A 77 -18.12 28.84 14.17
CA THR A 77 -18.39 27.51 14.73
C THR A 77 -19.49 26.80 13.96
N GLY A 78 -19.56 25.47 14.10
CA GLY A 78 -20.64 24.66 13.52
C GLY A 78 -20.56 24.52 11.99
N VAL A 79 -19.40 24.79 11.40
CA VAL A 79 -19.19 24.62 9.96
C VAL A 79 -19.12 23.13 9.65
N THR A 80 -19.92 22.66 8.71
CA THR A 80 -19.79 21.30 8.17
C THR A 80 -18.65 21.26 7.17
N ALA A 81 -17.71 20.33 7.36
CA ALA A 81 -16.65 19.99 6.45
C ALA A 81 -16.90 18.59 5.86
N THR A 82 -16.89 18.49 4.53
CA THR A 82 -17.22 17.26 3.79
C THR A 82 -16.07 16.89 2.85
N SER A 83 -15.45 15.74 3.11
CA SER A 83 -14.51 15.11 2.20
C SER A 83 -15.27 14.33 1.13
N SER A 84 -14.81 14.38 -0.13
CA SER A 84 -15.41 13.60 -1.23
C SER A 84 -15.19 12.09 -1.11
N VAL A 85 -14.35 11.66 -0.16
CA VAL A 85 -13.95 10.27 0.08
C VAL A 85 -13.94 10.00 1.58
N ALA A 86 -14.14 8.74 1.96
CA ALA A 86 -13.97 8.32 3.35
C ALA A 86 -12.53 8.60 3.78
N PHE A 87 -12.37 9.45 4.78
CA PHE A 87 -11.08 9.92 5.27
C PHE A 87 -11.13 10.13 6.78
N PHE A 88 -12.19 10.76 7.31
CA PHE A 88 -12.28 11.10 8.72
C PHE A 88 -12.56 9.89 9.62
N THR A 89 -12.05 9.96 10.84
CA THR A 89 -12.31 8.99 11.90
C THR A 89 -12.70 9.70 13.20
N GLU A 90 -13.28 8.97 14.15
CA GLU A 90 -13.60 9.53 15.48
C GLU A 90 -12.37 10.08 16.22
N ARG A 91 -11.16 9.60 15.88
CA ARG A 91 -9.89 10.06 16.47
C ARG A 91 -9.45 11.42 15.95
N ASP A 92 -10.02 11.88 14.84
CA ASP A 92 -9.67 13.18 14.25
C ASP A 92 -10.30 14.35 15.03
N VAL A 93 -11.16 14.11 16.02
CA VAL A 93 -11.71 15.18 16.87
C VAL A 93 -10.59 15.84 17.68
N GLY A 94 -10.44 17.16 17.55
CA GLY A 94 -9.33 17.96 18.07
C GLY A 94 -8.12 18.06 17.13
N ALA A 95 -8.16 17.42 15.96
CA ALA A 95 -7.19 17.65 14.89
C ALA A 95 -7.52 18.93 14.11
N LEU A 96 -6.54 19.48 13.39
CA LEU A 96 -6.73 20.69 12.59
C LEU A 96 -6.75 20.34 11.10
N LEU A 97 -7.74 20.84 10.38
CA LEU A 97 -7.73 20.95 8.93
C LEU A 97 -6.99 22.23 8.55
N LYS A 98 -6.06 22.13 7.62
CA LYS A 98 -5.28 23.26 7.15
C LYS A 98 -5.28 23.34 5.64
N GLU A 99 -5.40 24.55 5.15
CA GLU A 99 -5.25 24.87 3.73
C GLU A 99 -3.77 24.83 3.33
N LEU A 100 -3.49 24.37 2.10
CA LEU A 100 -2.16 24.35 1.50
C LEU A 100 -2.13 25.20 0.24
N GLY A 101 -0.99 25.83 -0.01
CA GLY A 101 -0.76 26.65 -1.20
C GLY A 101 -0.25 28.05 -0.87
N THR A 102 0.13 28.80 -1.91
CA THR A 102 0.61 30.17 -1.74
C THR A 102 -0.51 31.08 -1.23
N GLY A 103 -0.30 31.71 -0.07
CA GLY A 103 -1.32 32.56 0.56
C GLY A 103 -2.44 31.79 1.26
N ALA A 104 -2.30 30.47 1.45
CA ALA A 104 -3.22 29.66 2.24
C ALA A 104 -3.20 30.11 3.71
N THR A 105 -4.38 30.39 4.25
CA THR A 105 -4.54 30.80 5.65
C THR A 105 -5.59 30.00 6.40
N GLY A 106 -6.39 29.20 5.70
CA GLY A 106 -7.49 28.43 6.29
C GLY A 106 -7.02 27.43 7.33
N VAL A 107 -7.60 27.51 8.52
CA VAL A 107 -7.40 26.57 9.63
C VAL A 107 -8.76 26.34 10.27
N ALA A 108 -9.12 25.06 10.41
CA ALA A 108 -10.33 24.66 11.11
C ALA A 108 -10.03 23.54 12.10
N GLU A 109 -10.54 23.65 13.32
CA GLU A 109 -10.45 22.59 14.32
C GLU A 109 -11.66 21.67 14.22
N ILE A 110 -11.44 20.35 14.20
CA ILE A 110 -12.52 19.37 14.18
C ILE A 110 -13.13 19.28 15.58
N THR A 111 -14.40 19.65 15.70
CA THR A 111 -15.11 19.68 16.98
C THR A 111 -16.02 18.47 17.18
N ALA A 112 -16.51 17.84 16.10
CA ALA A 112 -17.28 16.61 16.19
C ALA A 112 -17.15 15.74 14.93
N TYR A 113 -17.09 14.42 15.13
CA TYR A 113 -17.18 13.44 14.05
C TYR A 113 -18.64 13.09 13.75
N THR A 114 -19.02 13.05 12.47
CA THR A 114 -20.37 12.64 12.03
C THR A 114 -20.33 11.35 11.21
N SER A 115 -19.41 11.24 10.26
CA SER A 115 -19.24 10.06 9.40
C SER A 115 -17.85 10.08 8.75
N PRO A 116 -17.42 9.00 8.04
CA PRO A 116 -16.11 8.98 7.41
C PRO A 116 -15.87 10.10 6.37
N THR A 117 -16.93 10.74 5.88
CA THR A 117 -16.85 11.83 4.91
C THR A 117 -17.24 13.19 5.51
N VAL A 118 -17.79 13.24 6.73
CA VAL A 118 -18.38 14.48 7.29
C VAL A 118 -17.96 14.70 8.74
N VAL A 119 -17.48 15.90 9.02
CA VAL A 119 -17.16 16.37 10.38
C VAL A 119 -17.69 17.79 10.59
N THR A 120 -17.93 18.15 11.84
CA THR A 120 -18.21 19.53 12.26
C THR A 120 -16.92 20.17 12.70
N VAL A 121 -16.67 21.40 12.24
CA VAL A 121 -15.44 22.14 12.49
C VAL A 121 -15.74 23.55 13.00
N GLU A 122 -14.75 24.12 13.69
CA GLU A 122 -14.66 25.56 13.97
C GLU A 122 -13.55 26.14 13.10
N ASN A 123 -13.90 27.04 12.18
CA ASN A 123 -12.91 27.77 11.38
C ASN A 123 -12.28 28.84 12.26
N THR A 124 -11.04 28.64 12.70
CA THR A 124 -10.27 29.63 13.47
C THR A 124 -9.75 30.75 12.58
N THR A 125 -9.42 30.43 11.34
CA THR A 125 -9.02 31.39 10.31
C THR A 125 -9.83 31.16 9.04
N ALA A 126 -10.10 32.24 8.31
CA ALA A 126 -10.86 32.16 7.08
C ALA A 126 -10.06 31.37 6.01
N TRP A 127 -10.79 30.55 5.26
CA TRP A 127 -10.28 29.79 4.13
C TRP A 127 -10.35 30.64 2.86
N ASN A 128 -9.25 30.66 2.10
CA ASN A 128 -9.18 31.44 0.85
C ASN A 128 -9.62 30.60 -0.36
N GLY A 129 -9.57 29.29 -0.25
CA GLY A 129 -9.90 28.32 -1.27
C GLY A 129 -11.38 28.34 -1.62
N THR A 130 -11.65 28.29 -2.92
CA THR A 130 -13.02 28.17 -3.42
C THR A 130 -13.52 26.75 -3.16
N SER A 131 -14.60 26.61 -2.40
CA SER A 131 -15.24 25.31 -2.16
C SER A 131 -15.81 24.76 -3.48
N PRO A 132 -15.50 23.50 -3.88
CA PRO A 132 -14.68 22.51 -3.18
C PRO A 132 -13.17 22.77 -3.33
N ILE A 133 -12.46 22.74 -2.21
CA ILE A 133 -11.00 22.83 -2.15
C ILE A 133 -10.41 21.56 -2.75
N ALA A 134 -9.49 21.71 -3.70
CA ALA A 134 -8.94 20.61 -4.48
C ALA A 134 -8.16 19.60 -3.60
N GLN A 135 -8.07 18.36 -4.09
CA GLN A 135 -7.21 17.35 -3.49
C GLN A 135 -5.77 17.88 -3.36
N ASN A 136 -5.08 17.53 -2.27
CA ASN A 136 -3.72 17.98 -1.95
C ASN A 136 -3.55 19.51 -1.81
N SER A 137 -4.64 20.29 -1.80
CA SER A 137 -4.65 21.72 -1.40
C SER A 137 -5.16 21.93 0.03
N TRP A 138 -5.29 20.85 0.78
CA TRP A 138 -5.59 20.84 2.21
C TRP A 138 -4.99 19.57 2.82
N HIS A 139 -4.77 19.59 4.13
CA HIS A 139 -4.33 18.43 4.88
C HIS A 139 -4.92 18.42 6.29
N LEU A 140 -4.86 17.25 6.91
CA LEU A 140 -5.11 17.11 8.33
C LEU A 140 -3.77 17.16 9.08
N LYS A 141 -3.67 18.07 10.04
CA LYS A 141 -2.63 18.07 11.07
C LYS A 141 -3.16 17.25 12.25
N PRO A 142 -2.48 16.16 12.65
CA PRO A 142 -2.92 15.31 13.75
C PRO A 142 -2.94 16.09 15.08
N GLN A 143 -3.65 15.54 16.06
CA GLN A 143 -3.66 16.09 17.42
C GLN A 143 -2.25 16.04 18.03
N GLY A 144 -1.90 17.05 18.81
CA GLY A 144 -0.60 17.16 19.47
C GLY A 144 0.42 17.98 18.68
N ASN A 145 1.67 17.94 19.15
CA ASN A 145 2.77 18.75 18.61
C ASN A 145 3.89 17.91 17.97
N ASP A 146 3.81 16.59 18.07
CA ASP A 146 4.87 15.68 17.61
C ASP A 146 4.89 15.57 16.08
N PHE A 147 3.72 15.69 15.43
CA PHE A 147 3.58 15.59 13.97
C PHE A 147 2.81 16.78 13.41
N ALA A 148 3.19 17.19 12.20
CA ALA A 148 2.62 18.36 11.52
C ALA A 148 1.73 17.98 10.33
N TYR A 149 1.96 16.83 9.71
CA TYR A 149 1.28 16.38 8.50
C TYR A 149 0.84 14.92 8.63
N GLY A 150 -0.37 14.62 8.15
CA GLY A 150 -0.86 13.27 7.93
C GLY A 150 -1.01 13.00 6.44
N TYR A 151 -0.51 11.85 6.00
CA TYR A 151 -0.58 11.38 4.61
C TYR A 151 -1.37 10.08 4.53
N VAL A 152 -2.09 9.89 3.43
CA VAL A 152 -2.86 8.67 3.19
C VAL A 152 -1.93 7.53 2.81
N LEU A 153 -2.10 6.37 3.43
CA LEU A 153 -1.39 5.18 3.01
C LEU A 153 -1.83 4.73 1.61
N PRO A 154 -0.90 4.37 0.71
CA PRO A 154 -1.24 3.83 -0.59
C PRO A 154 -2.13 2.57 -0.45
N SER A 155 -3.19 2.47 -1.26
CA SER A 155 -4.13 1.34 -1.22
C SER A 155 -3.49 0.00 -1.59
N ASP A 156 -2.35 0.04 -2.29
CA ASP A 156 -1.55 -1.12 -2.68
C ASP A 156 -0.47 -1.47 -1.64
N LEU A 157 -0.36 -0.77 -0.51
CA LEU A 157 0.66 -1.04 0.50
C LEU A 157 0.56 -2.45 1.09
N LEU A 158 1.67 -3.19 1.08
CA LEU A 158 1.85 -4.43 1.85
C LEU A 158 2.71 -4.24 3.10
N LEU A 159 3.80 -3.48 2.96
CA LEU A 159 4.73 -3.18 4.05
C LEU A 159 5.37 -1.82 3.81
N PHE A 160 5.25 -0.93 4.78
CA PHE A 160 5.92 0.36 4.76
C PHE A 160 7.37 0.19 5.24
N ASN A 161 8.35 0.75 4.53
CA ASN A 161 9.76 0.60 4.89
C ASN A 161 10.29 1.85 5.58
N HIS A 162 10.29 3.00 4.89
CA HIS A 162 10.79 4.28 5.39
C HIS A 162 10.32 5.44 4.48
N LEU A 163 10.52 6.67 4.94
CA LEU A 163 10.48 7.85 4.08
C LEU A 163 11.85 8.12 3.46
N ASP A 164 11.91 8.80 2.32
CA ASP A 164 13.15 9.18 1.63
C ASP A 164 14.14 9.95 2.52
N ASP A 165 13.60 10.81 3.39
CA ASP A 165 14.41 11.59 4.33
C ASP A 165 14.76 10.73 5.55
N GLU A 166 16.05 10.43 5.71
CA GLU A 166 16.57 9.58 6.79
C GLU A 166 16.41 10.21 8.18
N GLU A 167 16.32 11.54 8.26
CA GLU A 167 16.09 12.26 9.52
C GLU A 167 14.61 12.42 9.84
N ALA A 168 13.72 12.03 8.91
CA ALA A 168 12.31 12.26 9.10
C ALA A 168 11.73 11.41 10.23
N GLN A 169 11.15 12.10 11.21
CA GLN A 169 10.31 11.46 12.22
C GLN A 169 8.98 11.09 11.59
N TRP A 170 8.61 9.82 11.68
CA TRP A 170 7.34 9.33 11.18
C TRP A 170 6.75 8.25 12.08
N ALA A 171 5.42 8.17 12.07
CA ALA A 171 4.67 7.11 12.70
C ALA A 171 3.54 6.67 11.77
N ILE A 172 3.19 5.39 11.83
CA ILE A 172 1.98 4.89 11.17
C ILE A 172 0.89 4.80 12.23
N GLU A 173 -0.19 5.53 12.01
CA GLU A 173 -1.37 5.51 12.87
C GLU A 173 -2.61 5.26 12.02
N GLY A 174 -3.28 4.13 12.28
CA GLY A 174 -4.44 3.72 11.50
C GLY A 174 -4.09 3.51 10.02
N ASP A 175 -4.72 4.30 9.16
CA ASP A 175 -4.57 4.30 7.69
C ASP A 175 -3.69 5.45 7.17
N ARG A 176 -2.93 6.10 8.06
CA ARG A 176 -2.11 7.28 7.72
C ARG A 176 -0.67 7.16 8.18
N VAL A 177 0.21 7.87 7.48
CA VAL A 177 1.57 8.17 7.93
C VAL A 177 1.60 9.59 8.45
N LEU A 178 1.97 9.74 9.72
CA LEU A 178 2.17 11.03 10.36
C LEU A 178 3.65 11.39 10.29
N THR A 179 3.96 12.64 9.99
CA THR A 179 5.34 13.13 9.95
C THR A 179 5.40 14.65 10.18
N THR A 180 6.60 15.17 10.43
CA THR A 180 6.87 16.60 10.58
C THR A 180 7.13 17.32 9.25
N TYR A 181 7.24 16.58 8.13
CA TYR A 181 7.66 17.09 6.83
C TYR A 181 6.49 17.27 5.84
N SER A 182 6.56 18.33 5.04
CA SER A 182 5.56 18.67 4.01
C SER A 182 5.70 17.87 2.71
N ASP A 183 6.80 17.17 2.48
CA ASP A 183 7.02 16.45 1.20
C ASP A 183 7.37 15.00 1.47
N ALA A 184 6.42 14.24 2.04
CA ALA A 184 6.65 12.85 2.38
C ALA A 184 6.70 11.98 1.12
N VAL A 185 7.89 11.43 0.83
CA VAL A 185 8.07 10.39 -0.18
C VAL A 185 8.34 9.07 0.54
N ALA A 186 7.55 8.04 0.22
CA ALA A 186 7.62 6.75 0.88
C ALA A 186 8.27 5.69 0.01
N HIS A 187 9.14 4.90 0.64
CA HIS A 187 9.61 3.62 0.16
C HIS A 187 8.80 2.50 0.81
N TYR A 188 8.18 1.66 -0.01
CA TYR A 188 7.33 0.57 0.49
C TYR A 188 7.26 -0.61 -0.46
N ALA A 189 6.87 -1.78 0.07
CA ALA A 189 6.49 -2.93 -0.73
C ALA A 189 5.01 -2.81 -1.13
N ARG A 190 4.73 -2.78 -2.44
CA ARG A 190 3.38 -2.75 -2.98
C ARG A 190 2.87 -4.13 -3.39
N TYR A 191 1.56 -4.28 -3.36
CA TYR A 191 0.88 -5.45 -3.90
C TYR A 191 0.82 -5.36 -5.42
N LEU A 192 1.44 -6.32 -6.08
CA LEU A 192 1.28 -6.52 -7.52
C LEU A 192 0.18 -7.55 -7.76
N ALA A 193 -0.95 -7.09 -8.31
CA ALA A 193 -2.14 -7.91 -8.48
C ALA A 193 -2.05 -8.87 -9.67
N THR A 194 -1.33 -8.49 -10.74
CA THR A 194 -1.29 -9.26 -11.98
C THR A 194 0.01 -10.06 -12.09
N PRO A 195 -0.06 -11.33 -12.53
CA PRO A 195 1.14 -12.14 -12.77
C PRO A 195 2.09 -11.58 -13.83
N ASP A 196 1.59 -10.83 -14.81
CA ASP A 196 2.40 -10.20 -15.86
C ASP A 196 3.33 -9.09 -15.32
N ASP A 197 2.99 -8.51 -14.17
CA ASP A 197 3.84 -7.52 -13.50
C ASP A 197 4.99 -8.17 -12.73
N TRP A 198 4.97 -9.49 -12.53
CA TRP A 198 5.97 -10.20 -11.74
C TRP A 198 7.16 -10.62 -12.60
N ASP A 199 8.36 -10.57 -12.02
CA ASP A 199 9.50 -11.25 -12.63
C ASP A 199 9.35 -12.78 -12.48
N GLN A 200 10.12 -13.53 -13.29
CA GLN A 200 10.03 -15.00 -13.33
C GLN A 200 10.34 -15.65 -11.97
N LEU A 201 11.25 -15.07 -11.18
CA LEU A 201 11.69 -15.65 -9.91
C LEU A 201 10.61 -15.47 -8.82
N LEU A 202 9.96 -14.31 -8.79
CA LEU A 202 8.81 -14.03 -7.94
C LEU A 202 7.64 -14.94 -8.32
N LEU A 203 7.38 -15.11 -9.62
CA LEU A 203 6.35 -16.02 -10.12
C LEU A 203 6.60 -17.45 -9.65
N ASP A 204 7.81 -17.98 -9.85
CA ASP A 204 8.19 -19.33 -9.41
C ASP A 204 8.04 -19.51 -7.88
N ALA A 205 8.42 -18.51 -7.09
CA ALA A 205 8.27 -18.53 -5.64
C ALA A 205 6.80 -18.56 -5.20
N ILE A 206 5.94 -17.76 -5.85
CA ILE A 206 4.49 -17.74 -5.60
C ILE A 206 3.85 -19.07 -6.00
N VAL A 207 4.19 -19.62 -7.17
CA VAL A 207 3.70 -20.92 -7.64
C VAL A 207 4.08 -22.03 -6.65
N ALA A 208 5.34 -22.04 -6.20
CA ALA A 208 5.79 -23.01 -5.21
C ALA A 208 5.06 -22.87 -3.86
N LYS A 209 4.73 -21.64 -3.43
CA LYS A 209 3.93 -21.41 -2.22
C LYS A 209 2.51 -21.97 -2.37
N LEU A 210 1.86 -21.68 -3.49
CA LEU A 210 0.51 -22.17 -3.77
C LEU A 210 0.48 -23.71 -3.78
N ALA A 211 1.45 -24.34 -4.45
CA ALA A 211 1.59 -25.80 -4.45
C ALA A 211 1.83 -26.35 -3.03
N ALA A 212 2.73 -25.73 -2.26
CA ALA A 212 3.07 -26.18 -0.91
C ALA A 212 1.89 -26.16 0.07
N GLU A 213 1.02 -25.16 -0.03
CA GLU A 213 -0.19 -25.04 0.80
C GLU A 213 -1.35 -25.91 0.30
N ALA A 214 -1.43 -26.14 -1.01
CA ALA A 214 -2.46 -26.98 -1.63
C ALA A 214 -2.15 -28.48 -1.56
N ALA A 215 -0.88 -28.87 -1.40
CA ALA A 215 -0.42 -30.26 -1.44
C ALA A 215 -1.20 -31.17 -0.50
N TRP A 216 -1.25 -30.86 0.79
CA TRP A 216 -1.96 -31.69 1.77
C TRP A 216 -3.49 -31.70 1.57
N PRO A 217 -4.17 -30.54 1.45
CA PRO A 217 -5.60 -30.49 1.23
C PRO A 217 -6.07 -31.33 0.03
N LEU A 218 -5.33 -31.28 -1.10
CA LEU A 218 -5.74 -31.88 -2.36
C LEU A 218 -5.28 -33.32 -2.55
N THR A 219 -4.07 -33.68 -2.09
CA THR A 219 -3.48 -35.00 -2.40
C THR A 219 -3.48 -35.97 -1.21
N LYS A 220 -3.66 -35.46 0.02
CA LYS A 220 -3.48 -36.22 1.27
C LYS A 220 -2.10 -36.88 1.40
N ASN A 221 -1.09 -36.38 0.69
CA ASN A 221 0.27 -36.90 0.71
C ASN A 221 1.20 -35.98 1.52
N GLN A 222 1.55 -36.39 2.75
CA GLN A 222 2.48 -35.66 3.62
C GLN A 222 3.88 -35.51 3.03
N LYS A 223 4.37 -36.51 2.30
CA LYS A 223 5.71 -36.46 1.69
C LYS A 223 5.75 -35.39 0.60
N LEU A 224 4.73 -35.38 -0.27
CA LEU A 224 4.59 -34.35 -1.30
C LEU A 224 4.48 -32.95 -0.68
N GLN A 225 3.72 -32.80 0.41
CA GLN A 225 3.65 -31.53 1.13
C GLN A 225 5.03 -31.06 1.63
N ALA A 226 5.80 -31.95 2.27
CA ALA A 226 7.15 -31.62 2.73
C ALA A 226 8.08 -31.25 1.56
N ASP A 227 7.99 -31.96 0.43
CA ASP A 227 8.79 -31.68 -0.76
C ASP A 227 8.44 -30.35 -1.40
N MET A 228 7.16 -29.98 -1.43
CA MET A 228 6.71 -28.67 -1.93
C MET A 228 7.12 -27.53 -0.99
N GLN A 229 7.09 -27.73 0.33
CA GLN A 229 7.60 -26.73 1.29
C GLN A 229 9.12 -26.51 1.10
N ASN A 230 9.88 -27.58 0.86
CA ASN A 230 11.31 -27.48 0.52
C ASN A 230 11.54 -26.76 -0.81
N LEU A 231 10.71 -27.04 -1.83
CA LEU A 231 10.78 -26.34 -3.12
C LEU A 231 10.50 -24.84 -2.95
N TYR A 232 9.47 -24.47 -2.18
CA TYR A 232 9.16 -23.08 -1.86
C TYR A 232 10.34 -22.36 -1.21
N GLY A 233 10.94 -22.95 -0.17
CA GLY A 233 12.12 -22.37 0.49
C GLY A 233 13.28 -22.12 -0.47
N ARG A 234 13.55 -23.06 -1.40
CA ARG A 234 14.60 -22.88 -2.42
C ARG A 234 14.28 -21.77 -3.42
N LYS A 235 13.05 -21.69 -3.92
CA LYS A 235 12.63 -20.67 -4.88
C LYS A 235 12.65 -19.26 -4.29
N VAL A 236 12.24 -19.12 -3.03
CA VAL A 236 12.39 -17.85 -2.30
C VAL A 236 13.85 -17.48 -2.14
N ALA A 237 14.71 -18.41 -1.74
CA ALA A 237 16.14 -18.13 -1.56
C ALA A 237 16.82 -17.72 -2.87
N GLU A 238 16.48 -18.37 -3.98
CA GLU A 238 16.95 -18.01 -5.34
C GLU A 238 16.52 -16.58 -5.72
N ALA A 239 15.22 -16.28 -5.60
CA ALA A 239 14.65 -14.97 -5.92
C ALA A 239 15.26 -13.84 -5.06
N MET A 240 15.47 -14.12 -3.77
CA MET A 240 16.10 -13.17 -2.84
C MET A 240 17.58 -12.96 -3.14
N GLY A 241 18.33 -14.02 -3.46
CA GLY A 241 19.74 -13.91 -3.83
C GLY A 241 19.95 -13.03 -5.06
N VAL A 242 19.07 -13.16 -6.07
CA VAL A 242 19.09 -12.27 -7.24
C VAL A 242 18.72 -10.83 -6.86
N SER A 243 17.65 -10.64 -6.10
CA SER A 243 17.23 -9.31 -5.63
C SER A 243 18.35 -8.59 -4.87
N ASP A 244 19.05 -9.28 -3.99
CA ASP A 244 20.16 -8.71 -3.22
C ASP A 244 21.37 -8.38 -4.11
N SER A 245 21.67 -9.24 -5.09
CA SER A 245 22.74 -8.98 -6.06
C SER A 245 22.45 -7.74 -6.92
N GLU A 246 21.19 -7.51 -7.29
CA GLU A 246 20.77 -6.33 -8.04
C GLU A 246 20.85 -5.06 -7.20
N LYS A 247 20.44 -5.11 -5.92
CA LYS A 247 20.58 -3.98 -4.99
C LYS A 247 22.03 -3.55 -4.84
N GLN A 248 22.96 -4.50 -4.76
CA GLN A 248 24.40 -4.21 -4.67
C GLN A 248 24.98 -3.58 -5.94
N ARG A 249 24.44 -3.92 -7.12
CA ARG A 249 24.88 -3.36 -8.42
C ARG A 249 24.38 -1.94 -8.66
N GLN A 250 23.31 -1.53 -7.99
CA GLN A 250 22.85 -0.15 -8.04
C GLN A 250 23.91 0.75 -7.40
N THR A 251 24.66 1.43 -8.25
CA THR A 251 25.70 2.35 -7.83
C THR A 251 25.02 3.52 -7.13
N LYS A 252 25.33 3.71 -5.84
CA LYS A 252 25.11 5.00 -5.17
C LYS A 252 25.90 6.03 -5.97
N TYR A 253 25.24 6.82 -6.80
CA TYR A 253 25.84 8.08 -7.24
C TYR A 253 25.96 8.92 -5.96
N ALA A 254 27.14 8.93 -5.35
CA ALA A 254 27.49 10.00 -4.44
C ALA A 254 27.37 11.29 -5.25
N ALA A 255 26.61 12.27 -4.75
CA ALA A 255 26.35 13.55 -5.40
C ALA A 255 27.63 14.38 -5.70
N THR A 256 28.82 13.83 -5.43
CA THR A 256 30.13 14.42 -5.65
C THR A 256 30.69 14.21 -7.06
N VAL A 257 30.10 13.35 -7.90
CA VAL A 257 30.59 13.16 -9.28
C VAL A 257 29.78 14.03 -10.23
N LEU A 258 30.29 15.23 -10.51
CA LEU A 258 29.87 16.04 -11.67
C LEU A 258 30.02 15.17 -12.92
N LYS A 259 28.90 14.71 -13.48
CA LYS A 259 28.89 14.16 -14.84
C LYS A 259 29.12 15.32 -15.80
N ASP A 260 30.26 15.27 -16.47
CA ASP A 260 30.77 16.18 -17.49
C ASP A 260 29.80 17.27 -17.96
N VAL A 261 30.14 18.51 -17.62
CA VAL A 261 29.71 19.69 -18.38
C VAL A 261 30.52 19.69 -19.67
N ARG A 262 29.88 19.30 -20.78
CA ARG A 262 30.32 19.61 -22.14
C ARG A 262 29.18 20.23 -22.91
#